data_AF-A0A1W5T8T7-F1
#
_entry.id   AF-A0A1W5T8T7-F1
#
_cell.length_a   1.000
_cell.length_b   1.000
_cell.length_c   1.000
_cell.angle_alpha   90.00
_cell.angle_beta   90.00
_cell.angle_gamma   90.00
#
_symmetry.space_group_name_H-M   'P 1'
#
loop_
_entity.id
_entity.type
_entity.pdbx_description
1 polymer ?
#
loop_
_entity_poly.entity_id
_entity_poly.type
_entity_poly.pdbx_seq_one_letter_code
_entity_poly.pdbx_strand_id
1 'polypeptide(L)'
;MKLKYINKISVIIGLLVLGIFIIAITFSEYITPIVKHVITFIGVLMIMISIIGAYKKVVLDYRKNLISQINNNMKKLSFSKQEIEERQIYLNNQNEEKLEKIKKTLEFELNAIDDEKFYDPIRSKRQK
;
A
#
# COMPACT_ATOMS: atom_id res chain seq x y z
N MET A 1 16.48 5.09 -1.93
CA MET A 1 15.29 5.26 -1.05
C MET A 1 14.91 6.73 -0.83
N LYS A 2 14.89 7.61 -1.86
CA LYS A 2 14.54 9.04 -1.72
C LYS A 2 13.36 9.50 -2.59
N LEU A 3 13.00 8.77 -3.64
CA LEU A 3 11.96 9.19 -4.59
C LEU A 3 10.52 9.17 -4.02
N LYS A 4 10.22 8.30 -3.04
CA LYS A 4 8.85 8.18 -2.48
C LYS A 4 8.42 9.36 -1.60
N TYR A 5 9.37 10.04 -0.95
CA TYR A 5 9.07 11.18 -0.06
C TYR A 5 8.89 12.49 -0.82
N ILE A 6 9.70 12.73 -1.86
CA ILE A 6 9.64 13.94 -2.69
C ILE A 6 8.24 14.08 -3.32
N ASN A 7 7.67 12.96 -3.80
CA ASN A 7 6.36 12.96 -4.45
C ASN A 7 5.18 13.25 -3.50
N LYS A 8 5.29 12.93 -2.19
CA LYS A 8 4.23 13.25 -1.22
C LYS A 8 4.26 14.73 -0.84
N ILE A 9 5.47 15.30 -0.69
CA ILE A 9 5.67 16.70 -0.33
C ILE A 9 5.15 17.62 -1.44
N SER A 10 5.47 17.33 -2.71
CA SER A 10 4.99 18.14 -3.84
C SER A 10 3.46 18.15 -3.98
N VAL A 11 2.78 17.04 -3.69
CA VAL A 11 1.30 16.97 -3.72
C VAL A 11 0.68 17.77 -2.57
N ILE A 12 1.27 17.71 -1.38
CA ILE A 12 0.81 18.48 -0.21
C ILE A 12 0.98 19.98 -0.45
N ILE A 13 2.14 20.40 -0.97
CA ILE A 13 2.41 21.80 -1.33
C ILE A 13 1.43 22.27 -2.40
N GLY A 14 1.19 21.45 -3.43
CA GLY A 14 0.20 21.76 -4.48
C GLY A 14 -1.21 21.98 -3.93
N LEU A 15 -1.67 21.12 -3.03
CA LEU A 15 -2.98 21.26 -2.38
C LEU A 15 -3.08 22.53 -1.50
N LEU A 16 -2.02 22.86 -0.77
CA LEU A 16 -1.96 24.09 0.04
C LEU A 16 -2.05 25.35 -0.84
N VAL A 17 -1.27 25.41 -1.92
CA VAL A 17 -1.29 26.53 -2.87
C VAL A 17 -2.67 26.69 -3.50
N LEU A 18 -3.29 25.57 -3.91
CA LEU A 18 -4.63 25.57 -4.49
C LEU A 18 -5.69 26.05 -3.49
N GLY A 19 -5.58 25.66 -2.22
CA GLY A 19 -6.44 26.14 -1.14
C GLY A 19 -6.34 27.65 -0.90
N ILE A 20 -5.11 28.18 -0.86
CA ILE A 20 -4.86 29.64 -0.73
C ILE A 20 -5.47 30.40 -1.92
N PHE A 21 -5.33 29.84 -3.13
CA PHE A 21 -5.87 30.46 -4.35
C PHE A 21 -7.40 30.50 -4.36
N ILE A 22 -8.07 29.42 -3.92
CA ILE A 22 -9.52 29.39 -3.78
C ILE A 22 -9.99 30.45 -2.78
N ILE A 23 -9.35 30.54 -1.59
CA ILE A 23 -9.68 31.53 -0.57
C ILE A 23 -9.54 32.95 -1.13
N ALA A 24 -8.43 33.26 -1.81
CA ALA A 24 -8.19 34.57 -2.41
C ALA A 24 -9.28 34.96 -3.44
N ILE A 25 -9.76 34.00 -4.24
CA ILE A 25 -10.83 34.24 -5.22
C ILE A 25 -12.19 34.43 -4.53
N THR A 26 -12.49 33.67 -3.48
CA THR A 26 -13.75 33.81 -2.73
C THR A 26 -13.91 35.21 -2.13
N PHE A 27 -12.85 35.75 -1.54
CA PHE A 27 -12.86 37.07 -0.90
C PHE A 27 -12.55 38.25 -1.84
N SER A 28 -12.24 37.99 -3.12
CA SER A 28 -11.98 39.06 -4.11
C SER A 28 -13.24 39.85 -4.43
N GLU A 29 -13.24 41.16 -4.22
CA GLU A 29 -14.37 42.05 -4.58
C GLU A 29 -14.51 42.26 -6.10
N TYR A 30 -13.46 41.92 -6.87
CA TYR A 30 -13.37 42.19 -8.31
C TYR A 30 -14.05 41.12 -9.20
N ILE A 31 -14.51 40.02 -8.62
CA ILE A 31 -15.08 38.88 -9.37
C ILE A 31 -16.58 38.80 -9.14
N THR A 32 -17.35 38.65 -10.22
CA THR A 32 -18.80 38.50 -10.13
C THR A 32 -19.19 37.22 -9.35
N PRO A 33 -20.30 37.24 -8.59
CA PRO A 33 -20.69 36.12 -7.73
C PRO A 33 -20.81 34.79 -8.47
N ILE A 34 -21.33 34.81 -9.70
CA ILE A 34 -21.50 33.62 -10.55
C ILE A 34 -20.14 32.97 -10.82
N VAL A 35 -19.13 33.76 -11.18
CA VAL A 35 -17.78 33.25 -11.48
C VAL A 35 -17.12 32.67 -10.22
N LYS A 36 -17.33 33.29 -9.05
CA LYS A 36 -16.86 32.74 -7.77
C LYS A 36 -17.43 31.36 -7.46
N HIS A 37 -18.73 31.17 -7.66
CA HIS A 37 -19.38 29.88 -7.43
C HIS A 37 -18.85 28.80 -8.37
N VAL A 38 -18.65 29.11 -9.65
CA VAL A 38 -18.09 28.18 -10.64
C VAL A 38 -16.66 27.77 -10.28
N ILE A 39 -15.79 28.73 -9.95
CA ILE A 39 -14.40 28.44 -9.56
C ILE A 39 -14.35 27.61 -8.27
N THR A 40 -15.16 27.96 -7.28
CA THR A 40 -15.23 27.23 -6.01
C THR A 40 -15.69 25.78 -6.25
N PHE A 41 -16.71 25.58 -7.08
CA PHE A 41 -17.20 24.25 -7.45
C PHE A 41 -16.11 23.39 -8.13
N ILE A 42 -15.40 23.96 -9.12
CA ILE A 42 -14.29 23.28 -9.79
C ILE A 42 -13.17 22.94 -8.80
N GLY A 43 -12.82 23.87 -7.91
CA GLY A 43 -11.81 23.66 -6.89
C GLY A 43 -12.15 22.49 -5.95
N VAL A 44 -13.39 22.44 -5.46
CA VAL A 44 -13.87 21.33 -4.62
C VAL A 44 -13.84 20.00 -5.38
N LEU A 45 -14.25 20.00 -6.66
CA LEU A 45 -14.25 18.79 -7.48
C LEU A 45 -12.83 18.25 -7.71
N MET A 46 -11.84 19.13 -7.91
CA MET A 46 -10.42 18.75 -8.03
C MET A 46 -9.87 18.14 -6.74
N ILE A 47 -10.27 18.66 -5.58
CA ILE A 47 -9.90 18.10 -4.27
C ILE A 47 -10.49 16.69 -4.12
N MET A 48 -11.76 16.50 -4.46
CA MET A 48 -12.41 15.19 -4.39
C MET A 48 -11.72 14.14 -5.27
N ILE A 49 -11.39 14.47 -6.51
CA ILE A 49 -10.64 13.58 -7.41
C ILE A 49 -9.27 13.24 -6.82
N SER A 50 -8.58 14.23 -6.25
CA SER A 50 -7.27 14.05 -5.62
C SER A 50 -7.32 13.08 -4.45
N ILE A 51 -8.33 13.20 -3.57
CA ILE A 51 -8.54 12.30 -2.42
C ILE A 51 -8.80 10.87 -2.90
N ILE A 52 -9.69 10.68 -3.88
CA ILE A 52 -10.01 9.36 -4.44
C ILE A 52 -8.77 8.71 -5.06
N GLY A 53 -7.99 9.48 -5.83
CA GLY A 53 -6.75 9.01 -6.42
C GLY A 53 -5.70 8.61 -5.37
N ALA A 54 -5.54 9.42 -4.32
CA ALA A 54 -4.65 9.12 -3.21
C ALA A 54 -5.07 7.84 -2.47
N TYR A 55 -6.36 7.68 -2.18
CA TYR A 55 -6.91 6.48 -1.55
C TYR A 55 -6.63 5.22 -2.38
N LYS A 56 -6.95 5.24 -3.68
CA LYS A 56 -6.66 4.11 -4.58
C LYS A 56 -5.18 3.74 -4.60
N LYS A 57 -4.28 4.74 -4.60
CA LYS A 57 -2.84 4.50 -4.57
C LYS A 57 -2.40 3.83 -3.26
N VAL A 58 -2.93 4.24 -2.12
CA VAL A 58 -2.63 3.62 -0.82
C VAL A 58 -3.06 2.15 -0.81
N VAL A 59 -4.26 1.84 -1.29
CA VAL A 59 -4.76 0.46 -1.40
C VAL A 59 -3.87 -0.39 -2.31
N LEU A 60 -3.48 0.14 -3.48
CA LEU A 60 -2.57 -0.56 -4.39
C LEU A 60 -1.19 -0.79 -3.78
N ASP A 61 -0.63 0.20 -3.09
CA ASP A 61 0.66 0.08 -2.41
C ASP A 61 0.60 -0.94 -1.26
N TYR A 62 -0.49 -0.95 -0.50
CA TYR A 62 -0.73 -1.94 0.56
C TYR A 62 -0.77 -3.36 -0.02
N ARG A 63 -1.55 -3.57 -1.08
CA ARG A 63 -1.65 -4.85 -1.78
C ARG A 63 -0.29 -5.34 -2.30
N LYS A 64 0.48 -4.45 -2.96
CA LYS A 64 1.84 -4.78 -3.43
C LYS A 64 2.75 -5.20 -2.29
N ASN A 65 2.65 -4.52 -1.14
CA ASN A 65 3.42 -4.86 0.04
C ASN A 65 3.04 -6.24 0.60
N LEU A 66 1.74 -6.58 0.64
CA LEU A 66 1.29 -7.92 1.06
C LEU A 66 1.81 -9.03 0.15
N ILE A 67 1.68 -8.87 -1.17
CA ILE A 67 2.20 -9.86 -2.13
C ILE A 67 3.72 -9.99 -1.99
N SER A 68 4.44 -8.89 -1.76
CA SER A 68 5.88 -8.93 -1.49
C SER A 68 6.21 -9.71 -0.21
N GLN A 69 5.42 -9.57 0.86
CA GLN A 69 5.61 -10.33 2.10
C GLN A 69 5.35 -11.82 1.89
N ILE A 70 4.25 -12.17 1.20
CA ILE A 70 3.92 -13.54 0.81
C ILE A 70 5.05 -14.18 -0.01
N ASN A 71 5.56 -13.47 -1.02
CA ASN A 71 6.68 -13.95 -1.84
C ASN A 71 7.96 -14.16 -1.02
N ASN A 72 8.24 -13.29 -0.05
CA ASN A 72 9.38 -13.46 0.84
C ASN A 72 9.21 -14.66 1.78
N ASN A 73 8.01 -14.91 2.29
CA ASN A 73 7.73 -16.07 3.14
C ASN A 73 7.85 -17.38 2.35
N MET A 74 7.32 -17.43 1.11
CA MET A 74 7.51 -18.58 0.22
C MET A 74 9.01 -18.86 -0.04
N LYS A 75 9.82 -17.83 -0.28
CA LYS A 75 11.29 -18.01 -0.43
C LYS A 75 11.92 -18.63 0.82
N LYS A 76 11.51 -18.19 2.01
CA LYS A 76 12.01 -18.74 3.28
C LYS A 76 11.57 -20.19 3.50
N LEU A 77 10.40 -20.57 2.97
CA LEU A 77 9.90 -21.94 2.91
C LEU A 77 10.50 -22.74 1.74
N SER A 78 11.59 -22.26 1.14
CA SER A 78 12.32 -22.95 0.06
C SER A 78 11.55 -23.15 -1.24
N PHE A 79 10.50 -22.37 -1.49
CA PHE A 79 9.85 -22.35 -2.82
C PHE A 79 10.80 -21.79 -3.86
N SER A 80 10.84 -22.43 -5.04
CA SER A 80 11.64 -21.97 -6.16
C SER A 80 11.09 -20.66 -6.75
N LYS A 81 11.94 -19.94 -7.48
CA LYS A 81 11.54 -18.71 -8.17
C LYS A 81 10.40 -18.96 -9.16
N GLN A 82 10.46 -20.07 -9.89
CA GLN A 82 9.45 -20.44 -10.87
C GLN A 82 8.08 -20.71 -10.21
N GLU A 83 8.06 -21.45 -9.10
CA GLU A 83 6.83 -21.71 -8.34
C GLU A 83 6.18 -20.43 -7.82
N ILE A 84 6.99 -19.45 -7.40
CA ILE A 84 6.51 -18.14 -6.96
C ILE A 84 5.93 -17.36 -8.14
N GLU A 85 6.59 -17.38 -9.30
CA GLU A 85 6.14 -16.71 -10.53
C GLU A 85 4.79 -17.26 -11.02
N GLU A 86 4.64 -18.60 -11.07
CA GLU A 86 3.40 -19.27 -11.47
C GLU A 86 2.22 -18.89 -10.55
N ARG A 87 2.49 -18.65 -9.26
CA ARG A 87 1.48 -18.27 -8.27
C ARG A 87 1.11 -16.78 -8.32
N GLN A 88 1.84 -15.93 -9.05
CA GLN A 88 1.52 -14.49 -9.11
C GLN A 88 0.17 -14.23 -9.77
N ILE A 89 -0.25 -15.03 -10.75
CA ILE A 89 -1.58 -14.90 -11.38
C ILE A 89 -2.67 -15.08 -10.31
N TYR A 90 -2.56 -16.12 -9.49
CA TYR A 90 -3.51 -16.37 -8.42
C TYR A 90 -3.51 -15.24 -7.38
N LEU A 91 -2.33 -14.85 -6.88
CA LEU A 91 -2.19 -13.81 -5.85
C LEU A 91 -2.73 -12.46 -6.33
N ASN A 92 -2.46 -12.08 -7.57
CA ASN A 92 -2.95 -10.84 -8.16
C ASN A 92 -4.48 -10.81 -8.35
N ASN A 93 -5.16 -11.96 -8.30
CA ASN A 93 -6.62 -12.05 -8.42
C ASN A 93 -7.36 -12.18 -7.08
N GLN A 94 -6.66 -12.27 -5.93
CA GLN A 94 -7.32 -12.37 -4.61
C GLN A 94 -7.70 -11.01 -4.03
N ASN A 95 -8.59 -10.94 -3.04
CA ASN A 95 -8.84 -9.71 -2.28
C ASN A 95 -7.81 -9.53 -1.13
N GLU A 96 -7.77 -8.35 -0.48
CA GLU A 96 -6.80 -8.11 0.61
C GLU A 96 -6.95 -9.10 1.77
N GLU A 97 -8.19 -9.40 2.18
CA GLU A 97 -8.45 -10.32 3.30
C GLU A 97 -7.85 -11.70 3.04
N LYS A 98 -7.99 -12.21 1.82
CA LYS A 98 -7.47 -13.53 1.45
C LYS A 98 -5.95 -13.51 1.31
N LEU A 99 -5.36 -12.41 0.83
CA LEU A 99 -3.91 -12.22 0.86
C LEU A 99 -3.37 -12.23 2.29
N GLU A 100 -4.05 -11.57 3.24
CA GLU A 100 -3.66 -11.58 4.65
C GLU A 100 -3.75 -12.99 5.26
N LYS A 101 -4.80 -13.75 4.91
CA LYS A 101 -4.92 -15.17 5.32
C LYS A 101 -3.76 -16.00 4.79
N ILE A 102 -3.45 -15.90 3.50
CA ILE A 102 -2.32 -16.63 2.88
C ILE A 102 -1.01 -16.27 3.58
N LYS A 103 -0.77 -14.97 3.81
CA LYS A 103 0.42 -14.50 4.54
C LYS A 103 0.52 -15.15 5.92
N LYS A 104 -0.56 -15.11 6.72
CA LYS A 104 -0.60 -15.70 8.06
C LYS A 104 -0.34 -17.21 8.04
N THR A 105 -0.88 -17.93 7.07
CA THR A 105 -0.62 -19.37 6.93
C THR A 105 0.87 -19.64 6.68
N LEU A 106 1.51 -18.90 5.77
CA LEU A 106 2.94 -19.06 5.52
C LEU A 106 3.81 -18.67 6.72
N GLU A 107 3.41 -17.64 7.48
CA GLU A 107 4.09 -17.26 8.73
C GLU A 107 3.97 -18.35 9.80
N PHE A 108 2.81 -19.00 9.90
CA PHE A 108 2.61 -20.13 10.81
C PHE A 108 3.50 -21.33 10.44
N GLU A 109 3.59 -21.67 9.16
CA GLU A 109 4.48 -22.74 8.68
C GLU A 109 5.95 -22.43 8.96
N LEU A 110 6.37 -21.17 8.79
CA LEU A 110 7.73 -20.74 9.12
C LEU A 110 8.04 -20.89 10.61
N ASN A 111 7.11 -20.49 11.48
CA ASN A 111 7.30 -20.63 12.93
C ASN A 111 7.37 -22.11 13.34
N ALA A 112 6.58 -22.99 12.71
CA ALA A 112 6.65 -24.42 12.98
C ALA A 112 8.01 -25.03 12.64
N ILE A 113 8.66 -24.56 11.57
CA ILE A 113 10.03 -24.99 11.19
C ILE A 113 11.06 -24.50 12.22
N ASP A 114 10.93 -23.26 12.68
CA ASP A 114 11.84 -22.72 13.70
C ASP A 114 11.68 -23.44 15.04
N ASP A 115 10.44 -23.77 15.44
CA ASP A 115 10.15 -24.59 16.61
C ASP A 115 10.74 -26.00 16.47
N GLU A 116 10.66 -26.63 15.30
CA GLU A 116 11.26 -27.96 15.09
C GLU A 116 12.79 -27.93 15.25
N LYS A 117 13.45 -26.94 14.63
CA LYS A 117 14.91 -26.74 14.76
C LYS A 117 15.34 -26.48 16.21
N PHE A 118 14.49 -25.86 17.02
CA PHE A 118 14.77 -25.65 18.44
C PHE A 118 14.95 -26.99 19.19
N TYR A 119 14.22 -28.04 18.80
CA TYR A 119 14.27 -29.36 19.46
C TYR A 119 15.33 -30.32 18.89
N ASP A 120 15.97 -30.01 17.76
CA ASP A 120 17.02 -30.84 17.14
C ASP A 120 18.19 -31.21 18.07
N PRO A 121 18.74 -30.30 18.89
CA PRO A 121 19.82 -30.64 19.83
C PRO A 121 19.39 -31.60 20.94
N ILE A 122 18.09 -31.62 21.28
CA ILE A 122 17.53 -32.49 22.32
C ILE A 122 17.30 -33.90 21.76
N ARG A 123 16.79 -34.00 20.52
CA ARG A 123 16.57 -35.30 19.86
C ARG A 123 17.89 -36.02 19.55
N SER A 124 18.88 -35.31 19.04
CA SER A 124 20.19 -35.91 18.71
C SER A 124 20.94 -36.46 19.93
N LYS A 125 20.72 -35.89 21.13
CA LYS A 125 21.28 -36.41 22.40
C LYS A 125 20.58 -37.65 22.94
N ARG A 126 19.32 -37.93 22.56
CA ARG A 126 18.57 -39.13 23.00
C ARG A 126 18.84 -40.36 22.14
N GLN A 127 19.46 -40.20 20.97
CA GLN A 127 19.79 -41.28 20.04
C GLN A 127 21.26 -41.74 20.14
N LYS A 128 22.03 -41.21 21.10
CA LYS A 128 23.33 -41.73 21.52
C LYS A 128 23.20 -42.43 22.86
#